data_AF-A0AAU9WD31-F1
#
_entry.id   AF-A0AAU9WD31-F1
#
_cell.length_a   1.000
_cell.length_b   1.000
_cell.length_c   1.000
_cell.angle_alpha   90.00
_cell.angle_beta   90.00
_cell.angle_gamma   90.00
#
_symmetry.space_group_name_H-M   'P 1'
#
loop_
_entity.id
_entity.type
_entity.pdbx_description
1 polymer ?
#
loop_
_entity_poly.entity_id
_entity_poly.type
_entity_poly.pdbx_seq_one_letter_code
_entity_poly.pdbx_strand_id
1 'polypeptide(L)'
;MAVEYNRLLRLESQIEKTVLKCIESEGGMFLPPDIVKGQHVFFAIDNIDFSEDMPDGRRTLHGTAMAIYQKVEPQDEEPVLRLEEPNDSCRSVTELPKSLTSLMPCVEPPSRPPSLVYPTFELSSEQELPQNIHDENATWIVSHTLKGHDTPSDDDNDEPSVPVWSAYNSLLKNILPRPGELHVVRAMLRTIGSYIDSSGIDMCWIKPELYGPSTVKQIIDGKHVKRGKRAHMITLQALFSLYLEAFLKGSPDVHHILEELSMKVGDACKEGTRENIQTAHHSSTNAIQSSEVVKKMSDFDAANATNPLFTVFCQYMCMVMEMFAFIQAVHSGDWKLHLIALELFTKYFFVHDKICYLRMIPLYVAEMASLESSDPEIYGEFITGNWVVNKNKVVPFCAVGGDTALEHLNRSMKVSGGLVGITLNESARAKFFLIAPELARLTAEAKAMAGLVAERAHHQELNSAVLAHEDNSINKLTETIKTFTNPFSSDQNTNTDLYNLVTKVVMNEKTKKILLIRVKKGESYSVLLYKIGSRQERSTSGLL
;
A
#
# COMPACT_ATOMS: atom_id res chain seq x y z
N MET A 1 11.04 30.47 -29.26
CA MET A 1 9.69 30.74 -29.79
C MET A 1 8.81 31.19 -28.64
N ALA A 2 8.22 32.37 -28.71
CA ALA A 2 7.21 32.81 -27.74
C ALA A 2 5.83 32.42 -28.31
N VAL A 3 5.06 31.63 -27.57
CA VAL A 3 3.67 31.31 -27.92
C VAL A 3 2.80 32.47 -27.46
N GLU A 4 1.89 32.94 -28.31
CA GLU A 4 0.95 34.01 -27.96
C GLU A 4 0.02 33.57 -26.81
N TYR A 5 -0.10 34.38 -25.76
CA TYR A 5 -0.94 34.07 -24.60
C TYR A 5 -2.41 33.79 -24.98
N ASN A 6 -2.96 34.54 -25.94
CA ASN A 6 -4.32 34.30 -26.45
C ASN A 6 -4.48 32.92 -27.11
N ARG A 7 -3.42 32.39 -27.70
CA ARG A 7 -3.45 31.05 -28.30
C ARG A 7 -3.53 29.96 -27.24
N LEU A 8 -2.86 30.14 -26.10
CA LEU A 8 -2.97 29.25 -24.94
C LEU A 8 -4.38 29.28 -24.34
N LEU A 9 -4.95 30.48 -24.13
CA LEU A 9 -6.32 30.62 -23.62
C LEU A 9 -7.38 29.98 -24.51
N ARG A 10 -7.22 30.07 -25.84
CA ARG A 10 -8.10 29.39 -26.80
C ARG A 10 -8.01 27.87 -26.66
N LEU A 11 -6.80 27.32 -26.54
CA LEU A 11 -6.58 25.89 -26.34
C LEU A 11 -7.24 25.40 -25.03
N GLU A 12 -7.02 26.12 -23.92
CA GLU A 12 -7.65 25.79 -22.63
C GLU A 12 -9.18 25.78 -22.72
N SER A 13 -9.76 26.74 -23.46
CA SER A 13 -11.22 26.83 -23.65
C SER A 13 -11.76 25.70 -24.54
N GLN A 14 -10.96 25.21 -25.50
CA GLN A 14 -11.33 24.03 -26.29
C GLN A 14 -11.32 22.75 -25.45
N ILE A 15 -10.30 22.59 -24.59
CA ILE A 15 -10.21 21.45 -23.66
C ILE A 15 -11.40 21.48 -22.70
N GLU A 16 -11.69 22.64 -22.10
CA GLU A 16 -12.83 22.85 -21.21
C GLU A 16 -14.16 22.41 -21.85
N LYS A 17 -14.46 22.89 -23.07
CA LYS A 17 -15.68 22.50 -23.78
C LYS A 17 -15.75 21.00 -24.07
N THR A 18 -14.62 20.41 -24.46
CA THR A 18 -14.54 18.98 -24.77
C THR A 18 -14.85 18.15 -23.52
N VAL A 19 -14.26 18.50 -22.37
CA VAL A 19 -14.50 17.83 -21.09
C VAL A 19 -15.96 17.97 -20.65
N LEU A 20 -16.55 19.17 -20.74
CA LEU A 20 -17.96 19.39 -20.37
C LEU A 20 -18.92 18.55 -21.21
N LYS A 21 -18.68 18.46 -22.51
CA LYS A 21 -19.49 17.64 -23.41
C LYS A 21 -19.38 16.15 -23.08
N CYS A 22 -18.18 15.67 -22.75
CA CYS A 22 -17.98 14.30 -22.28
C CYS A 22 -18.79 14.03 -21.00
N ILE A 23 -18.74 14.96 -20.03
CA ILE A 23 -19.53 14.86 -18.79
C ILE A 23 -21.03 14.79 -19.08
N GLU A 24 -21.54 15.66 -19.98
CA GLU A 24 -22.96 15.67 -20.36
C GLU A 24 -23.38 14.35 -21.03
N SER A 25 -22.54 13.79 -21.91
CA SER A 25 -22.82 12.51 -22.57
C SER A 25 -22.76 11.30 -21.64
N GLU A 26 -22.00 11.39 -20.54
CA GLU A 26 -21.75 10.29 -19.59
C GLU A 26 -22.55 10.45 -18.28
N GLY A 27 -23.68 11.18 -18.32
CA GLY A 27 -24.62 11.24 -17.20
C GLY A 27 -24.14 12.08 -16.02
N GLY A 28 -23.26 13.06 -16.25
CA GLY A 28 -22.82 14.02 -15.24
C GLY A 28 -21.49 13.70 -14.55
N MET A 29 -20.80 12.62 -14.94
CA MET A 29 -19.45 12.29 -14.46
C MET A 29 -18.44 12.36 -15.60
N PHE A 30 -17.23 12.86 -15.31
CA PHE A 30 -16.14 12.78 -16.27
C PHE A 30 -15.57 11.36 -16.28
N LEU A 31 -15.75 10.65 -17.40
CA LEU A 31 -15.08 9.38 -17.66
C LEU A 31 -13.92 9.65 -18.64
N PRO A 32 -12.65 9.41 -18.24
CA PRO A 32 -11.54 9.51 -19.18
C PRO A 32 -11.77 8.58 -20.38
N PRO A 33 -11.42 9.00 -21.60
CA PRO A 33 -11.68 8.20 -22.81
C PRO A 33 -10.87 6.90 -22.85
N ASP A 34 -9.82 6.82 -22.04
CA ASP A 34 -8.96 5.65 -21.85
C ASP A 34 -9.64 4.53 -21.04
N ILE A 35 -10.83 4.77 -20.50
CA ILE A 35 -11.59 3.77 -19.74
C ILE A 35 -12.56 3.02 -20.65
N VAL A 36 -12.29 1.73 -20.82
CA VAL A 36 -13.15 0.79 -21.54
C VAL A 36 -14.30 0.36 -20.63
N LYS A 37 -15.54 0.54 -21.11
CA LYS A 37 -16.75 0.17 -20.36
C LYS A 37 -16.88 -1.34 -20.23
N GLY A 38 -17.34 -1.81 -19.07
CA GLY A 38 -17.60 -3.23 -18.81
C GLY A 38 -16.39 -4.05 -18.35
N GLN A 39 -15.22 -3.43 -18.19
CA GLN A 39 -14.04 -4.08 -17.60
C GLN A 39 -13.87 -3.70 -16.12
N HIS A 40 -13.12 -4.51 -15.38
CA HIS A 40 -12.80 -4.25 -13.98
C HIS A 40 -12.07 -2.91 -13.82
N VAL A 41 -12.49 -2.13 -12.82
CA VAL A 41 -11.84 -0.90 -12.41
C VAL A 41 -11.73 -0.84 -10.90
N PHE A 42 -10.72 -0.15 -10.40
CA PHE A 42 -10.67 0.25 -9.01
C PHE A 42 -10.26 1.71 -8.86
N PHE A 43 -10.65 2.30 -7.74
CA PHE A 43 -10.39 3.71 -7.45
C PHE A 43 -9.38 3.87 -6.33
N ALA A 44 -8.58 4.92 -6.39
CA ALA A 44 -7.88 5.47 -5.23
C ALA A 44 -8.40 6.88 -4.98
N ILE A 45 -8.73 7.16 -3.72
CA ILE A 45 -9.25 8.46 -3.28
C ILE A 45 -8.36 8.92 -2.13
N ASP A 46 -7.80 10.12 -2.26
CA ASP A 46 -6.97 10.73 -1.23
C ASP A 46 -7.08 12.26 -1.30
N ASN A 47 -6.54 12.94 -0.29
CA ASN A 47 -6.46 14.38 -0.28
C ASN A 47 -5.49 14.88 -1.36
N ILE A 48 -5.82 16.04 -1.93
CA ILE A 48 -4.90 16.81 -2.76
C ILE A 48 -4.76 18.21 -2.18
N ASP A 49 -3.55 18.46 -1.67
CA ASP A 49 -3.24 19.70 -0.98
C ASP A 49 -2.31 20.58 -1.81
N PHE A 50 -2.60 21.88 -1.81
CA PHE A 50 -1.77 22.92 -2.42
C PHE A 50 -1.38 23.99 -1.40
N SER A 51 -0.10 24.35 -1.41
CA SER A 51 0.47 25.44 -0.62
C SER A 51 0.37 25.27 0.92
N GLU A 52 0.48 24.04 1.43
CA GLU A 52 0.27 23.65 2.84
C GLU A 52 1.05 24.48 3.89
N ASP A 53 2.20 25.04 3.54
CA ASP A 53 3.15 25.65 4.49
C ASP A 53 3.12 27.20 4.52
N MET A 54 1.96 27.81 4.25
CA MET A 54 1.80 29.27 4.37
C MET A 54 1.57 29.66 5.85
N PRO A 55 2.41 30.52 6.48
CA PRO A 55 2.31 30.84 7.91
C PRO A 55 0.97 31.44 8.36
N ASP A 56 0.21 32.02 7.44
CA ASP A 56 -1.10 32.62 7.70
C ASP A 56 -2.28 31.70 7.32
N GLY A 57 -2.00 30.50 6.79
CA GLY A 57 -3.00 29.55 6.27
C GLY A 57 -3.81 30.10 5.09
N ARG A 58 -3.46 31.26 4.54
CA ARG A 58 -4.19 31.86 3.42
C ARG A 58 -3.66 31.29 2.12
N ARG A 59 -4.56 31.13 1.15
CA ARG A 59 -4.26 30.59 -0.20
C ARG A 59 -3.82 29.12 -0.19
N THR A 60 -4.12 28.38 0.88
CA THR A 60 -4.09 26.91 0.85
C THR A 60 -5.36 26.39 0.16
N LEU A 61 -5.25 25.23 -0.46
CA LEU A 61 -6.39 24.49 -0.99
C LEU A 61 -6.30 23.05 -0.52
N HIS A 62 -7.38 22.60 0.11
CA HIS A 62 -7.59 21.21 0.49
C HIS A 62 -8.71 20.65 -0.39
N GLY A 63 -8.37 19.69 -1.24
CA GLY A 63 -9.32 19.01 -2.11
C GLY A 63 -9.26 17.50 -1.94
N THR A 64 -10.13 16.80 -2.64
CA THR A 64 -10.10 15.34 -2.74
C THR A 64 -9.83 14.98 -4.20
N ALA A 65 -8.81 14.16 -4.43
CA ALA A 65 -8.50 13.61 -5.73
C ALA A 65 -8.97 12.16 -5.80
N MET A 66 -9.53 11.79 -6.94
CA MET A 66 -9.90 10.42 -7.26
C MET A 66 -9.18 10.01 -8.54
N ALA A 67 -8.50 8.87 -8.51
CA ALA A 67 -7.98 8.22 -9.71
C ALA A 67 -8.73 6.92 -9.95
N ILE A 68 -9.06 6.68 -11.21
CA ILE A 68 -9.57 5.42 -11.72
C ILE A 68 -8.43 4.65 -12.37
N TYR A 69 -8.35 3.35 -12.09
CA TYR A 69 -7.37 2.46 -12.69
C TYR A 69 -8.08 1.32 -13.40
N GLN A 70 -7.58 1.02 -14.59
CA GLN A 70 -8.01 -0.09 -15.42
C GLN A 70 -6.77 -0.73 -16.04
N LYS A 71 -6.77 -2.06 -16.12
CA LYS A 71 -5.74 -2.81 -16.81
C LYS A 71 -6.00 -2.74 -18.31
N VAL A 72 -4.97 -2.40 -19.08
CA VAL A 72 -5.05 -2.34 -20.54
C VAL A 72 -4.85 -3.73 -21.12
N GLU A 73 -5.77 -4.14 -21.98
CA GLU A 73 -5.73 -5.38 -22.74
C GLU A 73 -5.19 -5.14 -24.17
N PRO A 74 -4.56 -6.13 -24.83
CA PRO A 74 -3.95 -5.95 -26.15
C PRO A 74 -4.91 -5.51 -27.27
N GLN A 75 -6.20 -5.82 -27.10
CA GLN A 75 -7.27 -5.48 -28.03
C GLN A 75 -7.88 -4.09 -27.81
N ASP A 76 -7.49 -3.39 -26.74
CA ASP A 76 -8.03 -2.07 -26.44
C ASP A 76 -7.52 -1.06 -27.48
N GLU A 77 -8.45 -0.29 -28.07
CA GLU A 77 -8.10 0.78 -28.98
C GLU A 77 -7.55 1.98 -28.20
N GLU A 78 -6.41 2.52 -28.65
CA GLU A 78 -5.85 3.72 -28.06
C GLU A 78 -6.78 4.92 -28.38
N PRO A 79 -7.34 5.58 -27.36
CA PRO A 79 -8.35 6.61 -27.57
C PRO A 79 -7.72 7.84 -28.22
N VAL A 80 -8.32 8.28 -29.33
CA VAL A 80 -7.95 9.54 -29.98
C VAL A 80 -8.87 10.65 -29.48
N LEU A 81 -8.41 11.44 -28.53
CA LEU A 81 -9.17 12.59 -28.04
C LEU A 81 -9.13 13.72 -29.08
N ARG A 82 -10.23 13.86 -29.82
CA ARG A 82 -10.39 14.96 -30.79
C ARG A 82 -10.94 16.19 -30.07
N LEU A 83 -10.06 17.16 -29.83
CA LEU A 83 -10.47 18.48 -29.34
C LEU A 83 -11.46 19.10 -30.34
N GLU A 84 -12.45 19.84 -29.83
CA GLU A 84 -13.38 20.56 -30.70
C GLU A 84 -12.65 21.55 -31.63
N GLU A 85 -13.09 21.60 -32.90
CA GLU A 85 -12.54 22.54 -33.87
C GLU A 85 -12.67 23.99 -33.38
N PRO A 86 -11.64 24.83 -33.64
CA PRO A 86 -11.65 26.20 -33.16
C PRO A 86 -12.77 26.99 -33.84
N ASN A 87 -13.85 27.26 -33.10
CA ASN A 87 -14.81 28.30 -33.45
C ASN A 87 -14.32 29.65 -32.91
N ASP A 88 -14.49 30.72 -33.69
CA ASP A 88 -14.10 32.11 -33.35
C ASP A 88 -14.72 32.65 -32.03
N SER A 89 -15.65 31.88 -31.44
CA SER A 89 -16.35 32.16 -30.18
C SER A 89 -15.93 31.27 -29.00
N CYS A 90 -14.75 30.63 -29.03
CA CYS A 90 -14.22 29.85 -27.90
C CYS A 90 -13.89 30.75 -26.68
N ARG A 91 -14.94 31.21 -26.00
CA ARG A 91 -14.90 31.88 -24.70
C ARG A 91 -14.96 30.80 -23.61
N SER A 92 -14.18 31.00 -22.55
CA SER A 92 -14.25 30.14 -21.36
C SER A 92 -15.65 30.14 -20.78
N VAL A 93 -16.07 29.02 -20.22
CA VAL A 93 -17.34 28.94 -19.51
C VAL A 93 -17.23 29.74 -18.23
N THR A 94 -18.19 30.64 -17.98
CA THR A 94 -18.17 31.53 -16.80
C THR A 94 -18.67 30.85 -15.53
N GLU A 95 -19.60 29.89 -15.67
CA GLU A 95 -20.19 29.11 -14.58
C GLU A 95 -20.35 27.65 -15.00
N LEU A 96 -19.87 26.72 -14.15
CA LEU A 96 -20.02 25.29 -14.40
C LEU A 96 -21.49 24.85 -14.23
N PRO A 97 -21.92 23.77 -14.90
CA PRO A 97 -23.24 23.17 -14.69
C PRO A 97 -23.57 22.96 -13.21
N LYS A 98 -24.82 23.23 -12.83
CA LYS A 98 -25.30 23.00 -11.44
C LYS A 98 -25.14 21.55 -11.00
N SER A 99 -25.20 20.59 -11.91
CA SER A 99 -24.95 19.17 -11.64
C SER A 99 -23.54 18.91 -11.07
N LEU A 100 -22.55 19.74 -11.40
CA LEU A 100 -21.17 19.60 -10.94
C LEU A 100 -20.85 20.45 -9.70
N THR A 101 -21.64 21.50 -9.44
CA THR A 101 -21.41 22.46 -8.35
C THR A 101 -22.38 22.31 -7.18
N SER A 102 -23.53 21.67 -7.40
CA SER A 102 -24.51 21.41 -6.34
C SER A 102 -24.02 20.28 -5.45
N LEU A 103 -23.67 20.61 -4.21
CA LEU A 103 -23.45 19.60 -3.17
C LEU A 103 -24.75 18.85 -2.94
N MET A 104 -24.71 17.53 -3.10
CA MET A 104 -25.83 16.69 -2.67
C MET A 104 -25.87 16.63 -1.14
N PRO A 105 -27.05 16.68 -0.51
CA PRO A 105 -27.17 16.46 0.93
C PRO A 105 -26.57 15.09 1.28
N CYS A 106 -25.49 15.09 2.06
CA CYS A 106 -24.97 13.87 2.65
C CYS A 106 -25.93 13.48 3.77
N VAL A 107 -26.58 12.32 3.66
CA VAL A 107 -27.39 11.78 4.74
C VAL A 107 -26.47 11.59 5.94
N GLU A 108 -26.84 12.14 7.10
CA GLU A 108 -26.05 11.98 8.32
C GLU A 108 -25.78 10.49 8.56
N PRO A 109 -24.51 10.07 8.68
CA PRO A 109 -24.22 8.69 9.01
C PRO A 109 -24.86 8.37 10.37
N PRO A 110 -25.42 7.17 10.55
CA PRO A 110 -26.08 6.79 11.78
C PRO A 110 -25.14 6.96 12.98
N SER A 111 -25.66 7.48 14.10
CA SER A 111 -24.92 7.79 15.33
C SER A 111 -24.22 6.59 15.97
N ARG A 112 -24.55 5.37 15.52
CA ARG A 112 -23.79 4.14 15.76
C ARG A 112 -23.62 3.38 14.44
N PRO A 113 -22.39 3.15 13.96
CA PRO A 113 -22.16 2.17 12.92
C PRO A 113 -22.52 0.78 13.46
N PRO A 114 -23.23 -0.06 12.69
CA PRO A 114 -23.53 -1.42 13.11
C PRO A 114 -22.25 -2.24 13.21
N SER A 115 -22.18 -3.13 14.20
CA SER A 115 -21.11 -4.12 14.31
C SER A 115 -21.19 -5.09 13.12
N LEU A 116 -20.12 -5.18 12.33
CA LEU A 116 -20.00 -6.22 11.31
C LEU A 116 -19.85 -7.59 12.00
N VAL A 117 -20.75 -8.52 11.70
CA VAL A 117 -20.66 -9.92 12.11
C VAL A 117 -19.97 -10.66 10.96
N TYR A 118 -18.73 -11.06 11.18
CA TYR A 118 -17.94 -11.80 10.20
C TYR A 118 -18.21 -13.30 10.35
N PRO A 119 -18.43 -14.05 9.26
CA PRO A 119 -18.42 -15.51 9.33
C PRO A 119 -17.05 -15.97 9.82
N THR A 120 -17.06 -16.95 10.73
CA THR A 120 -15.86 -17.53 11.34
C THR A 120 -14.94 -18.12 10.29
N PHE A 121 -13.77 -17.51 10.15
CA PHE A 121 -12.64 -18.06 9.40
C PHE A 121 -11.93 -19.10 10.28
N GLU A 122 -11.87 -20.36 9.83
CA GLU A 122 -10.99 -21.37 10.41
C GLU A 122 -9.85 -21.67 9.44
N LEU A 123 -8.62 -21.57 9.94
CA LEU A 123 -7.46 -22.11 9.25
C LEU A 123 -7.57 -23.63 9.27
N SER A 124 -7.59 -24.23 8.08
CA SER A 124 -7.41 -25.66 7.78
C SER A 124 -8.67 -26.55 7.82
N SER A 125 -8.90 -27.20 6.66
CA SER A 125 -9.74 -28.37 6.34
C SER A 125 -11.17 -28.14 5.81
N GLU A 126 -11.47 -28.98 4.80
CA GLU A 126 -12.56 -28.97 3.81
C GLU A 126 -13.98 -28.95 4.41
N GLN A 127 -14.92 -28.13 3.86
CA GLN A 127 -16.29 -28.55 3.47
C GLN A 127 -17.19 -27.42 2.91
N GLU A 128 -18.26 -27.86 2.23
CA GLU A 128 -19.16 -27.20 1.23
C GLU A 128 -19.75 -25.81 1.55
N LEU A 129 -20.25 -25.16 0.48
CA LEU A 129 -20.87 -23.83 0.46
C LEU A 129 -21.81 -23.60 1.67
N PRO A 130 -21.60 -22.54 2.47
CA PRO A 130 -22.39 -22.31 3.66
C PRO A 130 -23.86 -22.02 3.30
N GLN A 131 -24.77 -22.56 4.13
CA GLN A 131 -26.22 -22.47 3.96
C GLN A 131 -26.75 -21.02 3.79
N ASN A 132 -25.97 -20.01 4.21
CA ASN A 132 -26.29 -18.59 4.09
C ASN A 132 -26.44 -18.09 2.64
N ILE A 133 -25.68 -18.64 1.69
CA ILE A 133 -25.82 -18.27 0.26
C ILE A 133 -27.12 -18.85 -0.32
N HIS A 134 -27.58 -19.99 0.21
CA HIS A 134 -28.90 -20.53 -0.10
C HIS A 134 -30.02 -19.68 0.51
N ASP A 135 -29.84 -19.15 1.72
CA ASP A 135 -30.84 -18.35 2.44
C ASP A 135 -30.97 -16.90 1.90
N GLU A 136 -29.87 -16.28 1.46
CA GLU A 136 -29.87 -14.93 0.84
C GLU A 136 -30.60 -14.94 -0.52
N ASN A 137 -30.35 -15.96 -1.34
CA ASN A 137 -31.07 -16.16 -2.59
C ASN A 137 -32.53 -16.57 -2.35
N ALA A 138 -32.79 -17.38 -1.31
CA ALA A 138 -34.16 -17.72 -0.92
C ALA A 138 -34.94 -16.49 -0.46
N THR A 139 -34.32 -15.51 0.21
CA THR A 139 -34.97 -14.28 0.67
C THR A 139 -35.44 -13.41 -0.48
N TRP A 140 -34.62 -13.22 -1.53
CA TRP A 140 -35.06 -12.53 -2.74
C TRP A 140 -36.17 -13.32 -3.46
N ILE A 141 -36.02 -14.64 -3.61
CA ILE A 141 -37.01 -15.51 -4.25
C ILE A 141 -38.35 -15.48 -3.50
N VAL A 142 -38.35 -15.57 -2.18
CA VAL A 142 -39.55 -15.57 -1.32
C VAL A 142 -40.25 -14.21 -1.36
N SER A 143 -39.49 -13.12 -1.22
CA SER A 143 -40.01 -11.75 -1.24
C SER A 143 -40.58 -11.35 -2.60
N HIS A 144 -40.04 -11.92 -3.69
CA HIS A 144 -40.52 -11.68 -5.04
C HIS A 144 -41.73 -12.56 -5.40
N THR A 145 -41.81 -13.78 -4.86
CA THR A 145 -42.87 -14.77 -5.17
C THR A 145 -44.16 -14.55 -4.35
N LEU A 146 -44.05 -14.13 -3.09
CA LEU A 146 -45.20 -13.98 -2.17
C LEU A 146 -46.05 -12.71 -2.42
N LYS A 147 -45.72 -11.88 -3.42
CA LYS A 147 -46.50 -10.70 -3.82
C LYS A 147 -47.82 -11.00 -4.55
N GLY A 148 -48.20 -12.27 -4.67
CA GLY A 148 -49.32 -12.71 -5.49
C GLY A 148 -50.69 -12.83 -4.81
N HIS A 149 -50.89 -12.40 -3.57
CA HIS A 149 -52.21 -12.40 -2.94
C HIS A 149 -52.40 -11.21 -1.99
N ASP A 150 -53.50 -10.48 -2.19
CA ASP A 150 -54.09 -9.45 -1.32
C ASP A 150 -53.68 -7.98 -1.56
N THR A 151 -54.25 -7.36 -2.59
CA THR A 151 -55.43 -6.44 -2.48
C THR A 151 -55.54 -5.58 -3.76
N PRO A 152 -56.75 -5.36 -4.32
CA PRO A 152 -56.95 -4.41 -5.42
C PRO A 152 -57.08 -3.00 -4.86
N SER A 153 -56.16 -2.10 -5.21
CA SER A 153 -56.30 -0.65 -4.98
C SER A 153 -56.11 0.12 -6.28
N ASP A 154 -57.09 0.98 -6.58
CA ASP A 154 -57.26 1.78 -7.80
C ASP A 154 -56.27 2.97 -7.91
N ASP A 155 -54.96 2.73 -7.95
CA ASP A 155 -53.99 3.80 -8.26
C ASP A 155 -52.99 3.35 -9.35
N ASP A 156 -53.06 3.99 -10.52
CA ASP A 156 -52.38 3.62 -11.77
C ASP A 156 -50.86 3.92 -11.78
N ASN A 157 -50.17 3.83 -10.64
CA ASN A 157 -48.71 4.04 -10.54
C ASN A 157 -47.99 2.91 -9.78
N ASP A 158 -48.37 1.66 -10.01
CA ASP A 158 -47.67 0.51 -9.43
C ASP A 158 -46.37 0.18 -10.17
N GLU A 159 -45.27 0.86 -9.80
CA GLU A 159 -43.92 0.35 -10.01
C GLU A 159 -43.61 -0.80 -9.01
N PRO A 160 -42.89 -1.86 -9.42
CA PRO A 160 -42.64 -3.00 -8.56
C PRO A 160 -41.77 -2.63 -7.34
N SER A 161 -42.32 -2.72 -6.12
CA SER A 161 -41.62 -2.33 -4.86
C SER A 161 -40.42 -3.21 -4.42
N VAL A 162 -40.16 -4.34 -5.09
CA VAL A 162 -38.97 -5.18 -4.82
C VAL A 162 -38.17 -5.19 -6.11
N PRO A 163 -36.93 -4.63 -6.11
CA PRO A 163 -36.13 -4.59 -7.31
C PRO A 163 -35.82 -6.01 -7.82
N VAL A 164 -35.64 -6.13 -9.13
CA VAL A 164 -35.14 -7.37 -9.75
C VAL A 164 -33.79 -7.77 -9.13
N TRP A 165 -33.45 -9.08 -9.14
CA TRP A 165 -32.36 -9.68 -8.34
C TRP A 165 -31.05 -8.89 -8.41
N SER A 166 -30.65 -8.42 -9.58
CA SER A 166 -29.43 -7.64 -9.76
C SER A 166 -29.47 -6.24 -9.15
N ALA A 167 -30.61 -5.55 -9.14
CA ALA A 167 -30.78 -4.22 -8.55
C ALA A 167 -30.93 -4.30 -7.01
N TYR A 168 -31.59 -5.36 -6.55
CA TYR A 168 -31.58 -5.76 -5.13
C TYR A 168 -30.13 -6.07 -4.72
N ASN A 169 -29.40 -6.86 -5.51
CA ASN A 169 -27.99 -7.14 -5.24
C ASN A 169 -27.06 -5.96 -5.46
N SER A 170 -27.37 -4.96 -6.29
CA SER A 170 -26.56 -3.74 -6.38
C SER A 170 -26.78 -2.79 -5.19
N LEU A 171 -27.90 -2.93 -4.47
CA LEU A 171 -28.10 -2.36 -3.14
C LEU A 171 -27.41 -3.21 -2.04
N LEU A 172 -26.97 -4.42 -2.40
CA LEU A 172 -26.26 -5.36 -1.52
C LEU A 172 -24.75 -5.49 -1.85
N LYS A 173 -24.29 -5.01 -3.02
CA LYS A 173 -22.90 -5.10 -3.49
C LYS A 173 -22.09 -3.93 -2.95
N ASN A 174 -21.02 -4.27 -2.24
CA ASN A 174 -20.23 -3.35 -1.45
C ASN A 174 -19.13 -2.70 -2.30
N ILE A 175 -18.98 -1.38 -2.19
CA ILE A 175 -17.67 -0.75 -2.38
C ILE A 175 -16.74 -1.44 -1.39
N LEU A 176 -15.66 -2.05 -1.88
CA LEU A 176 -14.71 -2.75 -1.04
C LEU A 176 -13.58 -1.79 -0.62
N PRO A 177 -13.61 -1.20 0.58
CA PRO A 177 -12.55 -0.30 1.00
C PRO A 177 -11.26 -1.09 1.20
N ARG A 178 -10.16 -0.59 0.61
CA ARG A 178 -8.83 -1.17 0.78
C ARG A 178 -7.89 -0.18 1.45
N PRO A 179 -7.06 -0.61 2.40
CA PRO A 179 -6.03 0.25 2.95
C PRO A 179 -4.99 0.53 1.87
N GLY A 180 -4.64 1.80 1.70
CA GLY A 180 -3.60 2.22 0.77
C GLY A 180 -2.20 1.70 1.18
N GLU A 181 -1.43 1.20 0.21
CA GLU A 181 -0.09 0.65 0.43
C GLU A 181 0.84 1.69 1.06
N LEU A 182 0.86 2.91 0.51
CA LEU A 182 1.72 3.98 0.99
C LEU A 182 1.46 4.26 2.47
N HIS A 183 0.18 4.33 2.84
CA HIS A 183 -0.26 4.61 4.21
C HIS A 183 0.04 3.46 5.17
N VAL A 184 -0.16 2.21 4.77
CA VAL A 184 0.20 1.03 5.57
C VAL A 184 1.71 0.98 5.81
N VAL A 185 2.52 1.15 4.75
CA VAL A 185 3.98 1.16 4.90
C VAL A 185 4.43 2.33 5.77
N ARG A 186 3.83 3.51 5.63
CA ARG A 186 4.13 4.67 6.49
C ARG A 186 3.84 4.35 7.96
N ALA A 187 2.71 3.71 8.25
CA ALA A 187 2.37 3.28 9.60
C ALA A 187 3.35 2.23 10.15
N MET A 188 3.79 1.29 9.31
CA MET A 188 4.78 0.27 9.67
C MET A 188 6.17 0.88 9.89
N LEU A 189 6.62 1.81 9.05
CA LEU A 189 7.87 2.55 9.26
C LEU A 189 7.87 3.32 10.58
N ARG A 190 6.78 4.01 10.92
CA ARG A 190 6.65 4.69 12.21
C ARG A 190 6.67 3.72 13.39
N THR A 191 6.11 2.52 13.19
CA THR A 191 6.10 1.43 14.16
C THR A 191 7.51 0.90 14.40
N ILE A 192 8.26 0.61 13.33
CA ILE A 192 9.67 0.21 13.37
C ILE A 192 10.53 1.31 14.00
N GLY A 193 10.35 2.57 13.59
CA GLY A 193 11.06 3.72 14.16
C GLY A 193 10.84 3.86 15.67
N SER A 194 9.60 3.69 16.13
CA SER A 194 9.28 3.68 17.58
C SER A 194 9.87 2.46 18.31
N TYR A 195 10.09 1.35 17.62
CA TYR A 195 10.70 0.15 18.19
C TYR A 195 12.21 0.33 18.43
N ILE A 196 12.90 0.98 17.49
CA ILE A 196 14.34 1.23 17.56
C ILE A 196 14.70 2.55 18.24
N ASP A 197 13.72 3.31 18.71
CA ASP A 197 13.97 4.55 19.43
C ASP A 197 14.87 4.27 20.65
N SER A 198 15.90 5.10 20.82
CA SER A 198 16.95 4.94 21.84
C SER A 198 17.80 3.65 21.76
N SER A 199 17.67 2.82 20.72
CA SER A 199 18.51 1.61 20.53
C SER A 199 19.96 1.95 20.17
N GLY A 200 20.22 3.13 19.61
CA GLY A 200 21.52 3.54 19.08
C GLY A 200 21.67 3.33 17.57
N ILE A 201 20.69 2.72 16.89
CA ILE A 201 20.67 2.64 15.41
C ILE A 201 20.70 4.04 14.78
N ASP A 202 19.97 4.98 15.36
CA ASP A 202 19.94 6.39 14.97
C ASP A 202 21.35 7.02 14.99
N MET A 203 22.13 6.71 16.03
CA MET A 203 23.52 7.14 16.14
C MET A 203 24.43 6.39 15.16
N CYS A 204 24.18 5.09 14.94
CA CYS A 204 24.88 4.30 13.93
C CYS A 204 24.62 4.78 12.50
N TRP A 205 23.53 5.50 12.25
CA TRP A 205 23.31 6.20 10.98
C TRP A 205 24.06 7.53 10.88
N ILE A 206 24.15 8.29 11.98
CA ILE A 206 24.78 9.61 12.01
C ILE A 206 26.31 9.51 11.99
N LYS A 207 26.89 8.60 12.78
CA LYS A 207 28.35 8.46 12.95
C LYS A 207 29.12 8.22 11.64
N PRO A 208 28.70 7.30 10.74
CA PRO A 208 29.31 7.12 9.43
C PRO A 208 28.83 8.11 8.36
N GLU A 209 28.09 9.16 8.76
CA GLU A 209 27.54 10.19 7.88
C GLU A 209 26.59 9.66 6.79
N LEU A 210 25.86 8.58 7.09
CA LEU A 210 24.84 8.05 6.15
C LEU A 210 23.66 9.01 6.03
N TYR A 211 23.25 9.59 7.17
CA TYR A 211 22.15 10.55 7.24
C TYR A 211 22.44 11.64 8.27
N GLY A 212 22.07 12.88 7.94
CA GLY A 212 22.12 13.98 8.90
C GLY A 212 21.05 13.84 10.00
N PRO A 213 21.23 14.45 11.19
CA PRO A 213 20.32 14.28 12.34
C PRO A 213 18.85 14.60 12.05
N SER A 214 18.58 15.64 11.24
CA SER A 214 17.23 16.01 10.82
C SER A 214 16.58 14.93 9.95
N THR A 215 17.36 14.31 9.06
CA THR A 215 16.90 13.22 8.20
C THR A 215 16.66 11.95 9.00
N VAL A 216 17.50 11.66 10.00
CA VAL A 216 17.30 10.52 10.90
C VAL A 216 15.99 10.64 11.67
N LYS A 217 15.71 11.82 12.25
CA LYS A 217 14.42 12.06 12.92
C LYS A 217 13.23 11.84 11.99
N GLN A 218 13.33 12.33 10.76
CA GLN A 218 12.32 12.14 9.71
C GLN A 218 12.11 10.67 9.31
N ILE A 219 13.16 9.86 9.31
CA ILE A 219 13.11 8.41 9.06
C ILE A 219 12.41 7.71 10.23
N ILE A 220 12.83 7.99 11.47
CA ILE A 220 12.25 7.41 12.70
C ILE A 220 10.77 7.76 12.84
N ASP A 221 10.39 9.00 12.51
CA ASP A 221 8.99 9.45 12.51
C ASP A 221 8.14 8.77 11.41
N GLY A 222 8.75 8.02 10.49
CA GLY A 222 8.07 7.42 9.34
C GLY A 222 7.56 8.44 8.31
N LYS A 223 8.12 9.66 8.28
CA LYS A 223 7.66 10.73 7.38
C LYS A 223 8.19 10.58 5.95
N HIS A 224 9.41 10.05 5.79
CA HIS A 224 10.03 9.87 4.48
C HIS A 224 10.01 8.39 4.07
N VAL A 225 8.93 7.94 3.44
CA VAL A 225 8.75 6.51 3.08
C VAL A 225 9.93 5.96 2.27
N LYS A 226 10.34 6.63 1.19
CA LYS A 226 11.46 6.18 0.35
C LYS A 226 12.79 6.08 1.11
N ARG A 227 13.14 7.11 1.90
CA ARG A 227 14.38 7.10 2.69
C ARG A 227 14.32 6.09 3.83
N GLY A 228 13.14 5.93 4.46
CA GLY A 228 12.90 4.96 5.52
C GLY A 228 13.04 3.53 5.03
N LYS A 229 12.37 3.16 3.92
CA LYS A 229 12.53 1.85 3.25
C LYS A 229 14.03 1.54 3.06
N ARG A 230 14.79 2.47 2.46
CA ARG A 230 16.23 2.30 2.20
C ARG A 230 17.08 2.19 3.47
N ALA A 231 16.86 3.07 4.46
CA ALA A 231 17.63 3.06 5.71
C ALA A 231 17.43 1.76 6.48
N HIS A 232 16.20 1.27 6.58
CA HIS A 232 15.90 0.01 7.24
C HIS A 232 16.43 -1.20 6.44
N MET A 233 16.42 -1.17 5.11
CA MET A 233 17.06 -2.19 4.25
C MET A 233 18.57 -2.29 4.49
N ILE A 234 19.28 -1.16 4.45
CA ILE A 234 20.73 -1.11 4.70
C ILE A 234 21.04 -1.62 6.11
N THR A 235 20.24 -1.23 7.10
CA THR A 235 20.39 -1.69 8.49
C THR A 235 20.11 -3.19 8.63
N LEU A 236 19.08 -3.69 7.94
CA LEU A 236 18.75 -5.11 7.90
C LEU A 236 19.94 -5.90 7.35
N GLN A 237 20.50 -5.49 6.21
CA GLN A 237 21.64 -6.16 5.59
C GLN A 237 22.87 -6.14 6.51
N ALA A 238 23.20 -4.99 7.11
CA ALA A 238 24.33 -4.87 8.03
C ALA A 238 24.19 -5.78 9.25
N LEU A 239 23.00 -5.84 9.85
CA LEU A 239 22.72 -6.73 10.97
C LEU A 239 22.74 -8.21 10.55
N PHE A 240 22.16 -8.54 9.39
CA PHE A 240 22.21 -9.91 8.84
C PHE A 240 23.64 -10.38 8.59
N SER A 241 24.53 -9.50 8.10
CA SER A 241 25.95 -9.84 7.94
C SER A 241 26.60 -10.22 9.29
N LEU A 242 26.34 -9.44 10.34
CA LEU A 242 26.87 -9.72 11.68
C LEU A 242 26.23 -10.98 12.30
N TYR A 243 24.93 -11.18 12.09
CA TYR A 243 24.19 -12.35 12.52
C TYR A 243 24.73 -13.62 11.84
N LEU A 244 24.88 -13.60 10.51
CA LEU A 244 25.41 -14.73 9.75
C LEU A 244 26.85 -15.05 10.16
N GLU A 245 27.70 -14.04 10.40
CA GLU A 245 29.05 -14.26 10.93
C GLU A 245 29.02 -15.04 12.27
N ALA A 246 28.08 -14.72 13.16
CA ALA A 246 27.93 -15.40 14.44
C ALA A 246 27.34 -16.81 14.30
N PHE A 247 26.29 -16.96 13.50
CA PHE A 247 25.62 -18.24 13.23
C PHE A 247 26.56 -19.26 12.58
N LEU A 248 27.29 -18.84 11.53
CA LEU A 248 28.14 -19.74 10.73
C LEU A 248 29.39 -20.21 11.47
N LYS A 249 29.84 -19.51 12.52
CA LYS A 249 30.90 -20.01 13.42
C LYS A 249 30.51 -21.33 14.09
N GLY A 250 29.23 -21.54 14.37
CA GLY A 250 28.70 -22.76 14.98
C GLY A 250 28.16 -23.79 13.98
N SER A 251 28.20 -23.52 12.67
CA SER A 251 27.60 -24.38 11.63
C SER A 251 28.43 -24.37 10.33
N PRO A 252 29.63 -24.96 10.35
CA PRO A 252 30.55 -24.95 9.19
C PRO A 252 30.00 -25.70 7.97
N ASP A 253 29.15 -26.71 8.19
CA ASP A 253 28.43 -27.44 7.16
C ASP A 253 27.48 -26.53 6.38
N VAL A 254 26.74 -25.68 7.09
CA VAL A 254 25.85 -24.68 6.47
C VAL A 254 26.64 -23.59 5.76
N HIS A 255 27.79 -23.20 6.31
CA HIS A 255 28.64 -22.17 5.74
C HIS A 255 29.09 -22.52 4.32
N HIS A 256 29.63 -23.73 4.11
CA HIS A 256 30.07 -24.17 2.79
C HIS A 256 28.90 -24.16 1.78
N ILE A 257 27.72 -24.63 2.20
CA ILE A 257 26.52 -24.64 1.35
C ILE A 257 26.16 -23.21 0.92
N LEU A 258 26.06 -22.28 1.88
CA LEU A 258 25.67 -20.90 1.56
C LEU A 258 26.70 -20.16 0.72
N GLU A 259 27.99 -20.42 0.92
CA GLU A 259 29.07 -19.83 0.11
C GLU A 259 28.99 -20.32 -1.35
N GLU A 260 28.78 -21.63 -1.57
CA GLU A 260 28.59 -22.19 -2.90
C GLU A 260 27.35 -21.61 -3.61
N LEU A 261 26.23 -21.49 -2.89
CA LEU A 261 25.01 -20.87 -3.42
C LEU A 261 25.22 -19.40 -3.76
N SER A 262 25.89 -18.65 -2.89
CA SER A 262 26.21 -17.24 -3.12
C SER A 262 27.08 -17.03 -4.36
N MET A 263 28.08 -17.89 -4.58
CA MET A 263 28.92 -17.84 -5.79
C MET A 263 28.08 -18.11 -7.04
N LYS A 264 27.24 -19.16 -7.04
CA LYS A 264 26.37 -19.50 -8.17
C LYS A 264 25.44 -18.36 -8.57
N VAL A 265 24.77 -17.74 -7.59
CA VAL A 265 23.88 -16.59 -7.85
C VAL A 265 24.69 -15.38 -8.32
N GLY A 266 25.83 -15.09 -7.68
CA GLY A 266 26.70 -13.99 -8.05
C GLY A 266 27.24 -14.09 -9.48
N ASP A 267 27.63 -15.29 -9.91
CA ASP A 267 28.13 -15.52 -11.27
C ASP A 267 27.00 -15.44 -12.30
N ALA A 268 25.81 -15.99 -12.01
CA ALA A 268 24.64 -15.83 -12.86
C ALA A 268 24.24 -14.33 -13.03
N CYS A 269 24.35 -13.53 -11.97
CA CYS A 269 24.12 -12.09 -12.03
C CYS A 269 25.16 -11.35 -12.89
N LYS A 270 26.43 -11.79 -12.91
CA LYS A 270 27.48 -11.22 -13.78
C LYS A 270 27.26 -11.56 -15.25
N GLU A 271 26.81 -12.78 -15.55
CA GLU A 271 26.47 -13.22 -16.91
C GLU A 271 25.26 -12.47 -17.48
N GLY A 272 24.34 -12.03 -16.61
CA GLY A 272 23.31 -11.06 -16.92
C GLY A 272 22.09 -11.59 -17.68
N THR A 273 21.98 -12.90 -17.94
CA THR A 273 20.77 -13.48 -18.55
C THR A 273 19.71 -13.78 -17.49
N ARG A 274 18.47 -13.35 -17.76
CA ARG A 274 17.34 -13.53 -16.84
C ARG A 274 17.11 -15.01 -16.48
N GLU A 275 17.27 -15.89 -17.47
CA GLU A 275 17.07 -17.34 -17.34
C GLU A 275 18.11 -17.98 -16.41
N ASN A 276 19.39 -17.61 -16.52
CA ASN A 276 20.45 -18.13 -15.64
C ASN A 276 20.22 -17.66 -14.21
N ILE A 277 19.85 -16.38 -14.01
CA ILE A 277 19.56 -15.83 -12.68
C ILE A 277 18.37 -16.56 -12.05
N GLN A 278 17.29 -16.79 -12.81
CA GLN A 278 16.12 -17.54 -12.33
C GLN A 278 16.49 -18.98 -11.96
N THR A 279 17.29 -19.65 -12.78
CA THR A 279 17.74 -21.04 -12.54
C THR A 279 18.63 -21.12 -11.29
N ALA A 280 19.60 -20.22 -11.16
CA ALA A 280 20.49 -20.14 -10.00
C ALA A 280 19.71 -19.82 -8.71
N HIS A 281 18.74 -18.91 -8.78
CA HIS A 281 17.86 -18.56 -7.66
C HIS A 281 16.99 -19.76 -7.23
N HIS A 282 16.37 -20.45 -8.18
CA HIS A 282 15.54 -21.62 -7.89
C HIS A 282 16.38 -22.76 -7.27
N SER A 283 17.54 -23.04 -7.84
CA SER A 283 18.49 -24.02 -7.30
C SER A 283 18.92 -23.67 -5.87
N SER A 284 19.21 -22.39 -5.60
CA SER A 284 19.59 -21.91 -4.27
C SER A 284 18.46 -22.02 -3.26
N THR A 285 17.24 -21.69 -3.66
CA THR A 285 16.05 -21.79 -2.80
C THR A 285 15.80 -23.25 -2.39
N ASN A 286 15.87 -24.18 -3.35
CA ASN A 286 15.70 -25.61 -3.08
C ASN A 286 16.81 -26.14 -2.16
N ALA A 287 18.06 -25.69 -2.34
CA ALA A 287 19.18 -26.09 -1.50
C ALA A 287 19.07 -25.55 -0.06
N ILE A 288 18.60 -24.32 0.12
CA ILE A 288 18.32 -23.74 1.45
C ILE A 288 17.23 -24.54 2.17
N GLN A 289 16.18 -24.93 1.45
CA GLN A 289 15.10 -25.75 1.99
C GLN A 289 15.59 -27.14 2.38
N SER A 290 16.33 -27.82 1.52
CA SER A 290 16.79 -29.19 1.76
C SER A 290 17.86 -29.32 2.85
N SER A 291 18.63 -28.26 3.10
CA SER A 291 19.66 -28.21 4.15
C SER A 291 19.15 -27.72 5.50
N GLU A 292 17.84 -27.51 5.64
CA GLU A 292 17.17 -27.06 6.88
C GLU A 292 17.80 -25.78 7.49
N VAL A 293 18.37 -24.88 6.68
CA VAL A 293 19.08 -23.68 7.17
C VAL A 293 18.19 -22.84 8.08
N VAL A 294 16.94 -22.62 7.67
CA VAL A 294 15.97 -21.81 8.42
C VAL A 294 15.71 -22.40 9.81
N LYS A 295 15.62 -23.73 9.92
CA LYS A 295 15.45 -24.43 11.19
C LYS A 295 16.70 -24.29 12.07
N LYS A 296 17.89 -24.47 11.51
CA LYS A 296 19.15 -24.25 12.24
C LYS A 296 19.32 -22.80 12.72
N MET A 297 18.88 -21.82 11.92
CA MET A 297 18.82 -20.41 12.34
C MET A 297 17.83 -20.23 13.50
N SER A 298 16.66 -20.86 13.45
CA SER A 298 15.69 -20.84 14.55
C SER A 298 16.23 -21.47 15.83
N ASP A 299 16.99 -22.57 15.73
CA ASP A 299 17.63 -23.22 16.88
C ASP A 299 18.72 -22.32 17.48
N PHE A 300 19.49 -21.64 16.62
CA PHE A 300 20.48 -20.64 17.03
C PHE A 300 19.83 -19.44 17.73
N ASP A 301 18.70 -18.94 17.22
CA ASP A 301 17.93 -17.88 17.87
C ASP A 301 17.45 -18.31 19.26
N ALA A 302 16.91 -19.53 19.37
CA ALA A 302 16.44 -20.08 20.64
C ALA A 302 17.58 -20.23 21.66
N ALA A 303 18.77 -20.67 21.23
CA ALA A 303 19.94 -20.81 22.07
C ALA A 303 20.46 -19.47 22.61
N ASN A 304 20.25 -18.36 21.89
CA ASN A 304 20.71 -17.02 22.27
C ASN A 304 19.58 -16.12 22.83
N ALA A 305 18.36 -16.64 22.99
CA ALA A 305 17.20 -15.87 23.46
C ALA A 305 17.34 -15.30 24.89
N THR A 306 18.33 -15.76 25.66
CA THR A 306 18.66 -15.21 26.98
C THR A 306 19.31 -13.83 26.90
N ASN A 307 19.96 -13.52 25.77
CA ASN A 307 20.58 -12.23 25.51
C ASN A 307 19.51 -11.23 25.03
N PRO A 308 19.21 -10.17 25.80
CA PRO A 308 18.18 -9.19 25.42
C PRO A 308 18.53 -8.43 24.14
N LEU A 309 19.81 -8.11 23.94
CA LEU A 309 20.26 -7.34 22.79
C LEU A 309 20.10 -8.18 21.51
N PHE A 310 20.53 -9.44 21.55
CA PHE A 310 20.29 -10.40 20.47
C PHE A 310 18.80 -10.46 20.11
N THR A 311 17.95 -10.71 21.11
CA THR A 311 16.50 -10.88 20.91
C THR A 311 15.85 -9.64 20.30
N VAL A 312 16.17 -8.44 20.80
CA VAL A 312 15.59 -7.18 20.32
C VAL A 312 15.97 -6.90 18.87
N PHE A 313 17.22 -7.16 18.49
CA PHE A 313 17.70 -6.91 17.14
C PHE A 313 17.25 -7.98 16.13
N CYS A 314 17.15 -9.26 16.52
CA CYS A 314 16.46 -10.27 15.72
C CYS A 314 15.01 -9.87 15.43
N GLN A 315 14.29 -9.41 16.46
CA GLN A 315 12.93 -8.95 16.26
C GLN A 315 12.83 -7.72 15.35
N TYR A 316 13.75 -6.75 15.46
CA TYR A 316 13.81 -5.63 14.53
C TYR A 316 14.00 -6.13 13.09
N MET A 317 14.91 -7.08 12.86
CA MET A 317 15.12 -7.67 11.53
C MET A 317 13.83 -8.32 11.01
N CYS A 318 13.13 -9.09 11.84
CA CYS A 318 11.84 -9.67 11.50
C CYS A 318 10.79 -8.62 11.08
N MET A 319 10.64 -7.54 11.85
CA MET A 319 9.72 -6.45 11.52
C MET A 319 10.01 -5.82 10.14
N VAL A 320 11.29 -5.62 9.83
CA VAL A 320 11.71 -5.05 8.54
C VAL A 320 11.46 -6.04 7.40
N MET A 321 11.77 -7.33 7.59
CA MET A 321 11.50 -8.37 6.59
C MET A 321 9.99 -8.51 6.30
N GLU A 322 9.15 -8.53 7.33
CA GLU A 322 7.69 -8.58 7.18
C GLU A 322 7.16 -7.33 6.45
N MET A 323 7.75 -6.15 6.69
CA MET A 323 7.45 -4.95 5.90
C MET A 323 7.81 -5.12 4.42
N PHE A 324 8.96 -5.71 4.12
CA PHE A 324 9.36 -5.99 2.74
C PHE A 324 8.51 -7.07 2.08
N ALA A 325 8.00 -8.05 2.82
CA ALA A 325 7.04 -9.03 2.30
C ALA A 325 5.73 -8.34 1.85
N PHE A 326 5.23 -7.37 2.60
CA PHE A 326 4.08 -6.55 2.17
C PHE A 326 4.37 -5.76 0.89
N ILE A 327 5.54 -5.12 0.80
CA ILE A 327 5.97 -4.39 -0.40
C ILE A 327 6.10 -5.34 -1.59
N GLN A 328 6.67 -6.53 -1.37
CA GLN A 328 6.82 -7.59 -2.37
C GLN A 328 5.46 -8.06 -2.89
N ALA A 329 4.47 -8.23 -2.01
CA ALA A 329 3.12 -8.58 -2.40
C ALA A 329 2.54 -7.57 -3.40
N VAL A 330 2.68 -6.28 -3.09
CA VAL A 330 2.19 -5.19 -3.96
C VAL A 330 2.98 -5.10 -5.26
N HIS A 331 4.32 -5.15 -5.20
CA HIS A 331 5.17 -5.04 -6.39
C HIS A 331 4.98 -6.21 -7.37
N SER A 332 4.58 -7.38 -6.87
CA SER A 332 4.29 -8.58 -7.66
C SER A 332 2.81 -8.78 -7.98
N GLY A 333 1.89 -8.03 -7.36
CA GLY A 333 0.45 -8.28 -7.44
C GLY A 333 0.00 -9.57 -6.73
N ASP A 334 0.77 -10.08 -5.78
CA ASP A 334 0.45 -11.31 -5.02
C ASP A 334 -0.56 -11.03 -3.91
N TRP A 335 -1.82 -11.36 -4.18
CA TRP A 335 -2.93 -11.13 -3.26
C TRP A 335 -2.83 -11.92 -1.96
N LYS A 336 -2.33 -13.17 -2.01
CA LYS A 336 -2.25 -14.02 -0.82
C LYS A 336 -1.17 -13.51 0.13
N LEU A 337 0.00 -13.18 -0.41
CA LEU A 337 1.08 -12.58 0.36
C LEU A 337 0.67 -11.23 0.98
N HIS A 338 -0.16 -10.45 0.28
CA HIS A 338 -0.68 -9.18 0.79
C HIS A 338 -1.49 -9.37 2.08
N LEU A 339 -2.41 -10.35 2.10
CA LEU A 339 -3.21 -10.65 3.29
C LEU A 339 -2.37 -11.19 4.44
N ILE A 340 -1.44 -12.12 4.15
CA ILE A 340 -0.52 -12.69 5.16
C ILE A 340 0.31 -11.58 5.81
N ALA A 341 0.89 -10.68 5.00
CA ALA A 341 1.73 -9.61 5.52
C ALA A 341 0.93 -8.60 6.36
N LEU A 342 -0.32 -8.29 5.97
CA LEU A 342 -1.22 -7.44 6.76
C LEU A 342 -1.63 -8.08 8.09
N GLU A 343 -1.89 -9.39 8.09
CA GLU A 343 -2.16 -10.15 9.31
C GLU A 343 -0.97 -10.05 10.27
N LEU A 344 0.26 -10.21 9.76
CA LEU A 344 1.48 -10.06 10.55
C LEU A 344 1.63 -8.65 11.13
N PHE A 345 1.21 -7.60 10.44
CA PHE A 345 1.28 -6.23 10.97
C PHE A 345 0.35 -5.97 12.16
N THR A 346 -0.76 -6.72 12.30
CA THR A 346 -1.73 -6.51 13.38
C THR A 346 -1.08 -6.54 14.76
N LYS A 347 -0.14 -7.47 14.97
CA LYS A 347 0.61 -7.62 16.24
C LYS A 347 1.44 -6.38 16.56
N TYR A 348 2.03 -5.73 15.55
CA TYR A 348 2.83 -4.53 15.76
C TYR A 348 1.97 -3.27 15.92
N PHE A 349 0.90 -3.15 15.14
CA PHE A 349 -0.03 -2.03 15.25
C PHE A 349 -0.69 -1.98 16.63
N PHE A 350 -0.98 -3.14 17.22
CA PHE A 350 -1.42 -3.23 18.61
C PHE A 350 -0.40 -2.64 19.57
N VAL A 351 0.82 -3.15 19.49
CA VAL A 351 1.90 -2.88 20.44
C VAL A 351 2.40 -1.43 20.40
N HIS A 352 2.25 -0.76 19.25
CA HIS A 352 2.74 0.59 19.01
C HIS A 352 1.62 1.63 18.88
N ASP A 353 0.46 1.33 19.48
CA ASP A 353 -0.71 2.20 19.61
C ASP A 353 -1.18 2.78 18.25
N LYS A 354 -1.12 1.96 17.19
CA LYS A 354 -1.67 2.32 15.87
C LYS A 354 -3.15 1.94 15.81
N ILE A 355 -3.94 2.54 16.71
CA ILE A 355 -5.31 2.13 17.01
C ILE A 355 -6.20 2.07 15.75
N CYS A 356 -6.08 3.04 14.83
CA CYS A 356 -6.86 3.02 13.58
C CYS A 356 -6.55 1.79 12.72
N TYR A 357 -5.26 1.48 12.54
CA TYR A 357 -4.82 0.33 11.75
C TYR A 357 -5.12 -0.99 12.48
N LEU A 358 -4.90 -1.03 13.79
CA LEU A 358 -5.24 -2.16 14.64
C LEU A 358 -6.71 -2.56 14.51
N ARG A 359 -7.62 -1.58 14.41
CA ARG A 359 -9.05 -1.85 14.29
C ARG A 359 -9.42 -2.28 12.87
N MET A 360 -8.91 -1.59 11.85
CA MET A 360 -9.37 -1.77 10.47
C MET A 360 -8.69 -2.93 9.74
N ILE A 361 -7.40 -3.20 10.00
CA ILE A 361 -6.66 -4.23 9.26
C ILE A 361 -7.20 -5.65 9.53
N PRO A 362 -7.49 -6.07 10.78
CA PRO A 362 -8.09 -7.39 11.02
C PRO A 362 -9.44 -7.57 10.33
N LEU A 363 -10.29 -6.52 10.35
CA LEU A 363 -11.59 -6.51 9.69
C LEU A 363 -11.43 -6.66 8.18
N TYR A 364 -10.57 -5.83 7.59
CA TYR A 364 -10.21 -5.92 6.18
C TYR A 364 -9.71 -7.32 5.80
N VAL A 365 -8.76 -7.88 6.56
CA VAL A 365 -8.21 -9.22 6.27
C VAL A 365 -9.31 -10.29 6.31
N ALA A 366 -10.21 -10.23 7.29
CA ALA A 366 -11.33 -11.17 7.38
C ALA A 366 -12.31 -11.04 6.19
N GLU A 367 -12.68 -9.81 5.82
CA GLU A 367 -13.52 -9.54 4.65
C GLU A 367 -12.85 -10.06 3.37
N MET A 368 -11.57 -9.72 3.17
CA MET A 368 -10.81 -10.13 2.00
C MET A 368 -10.63 -11.65 1.92
N ALA A 369 -10.50 -12.34 3.05
CA ALA A 369 -10.39 -13.79 3.10
C ALA A 369 -11.70 -14.49 2.69
N SER A 370 -12.86 -13.83 2.90
CA SER A 370 -14.16 -14.36 2.51
C SER A 370 -14.54 -14.10 1.04
N LEU A 371 -13.77 -13.26 0.33
CA LEU A 371 -14.06 -12.83 -1.04
C LEU A 371 -14.25 -13.97 -2.02
N GLU A 372 -13.50 -15.06 -1.87
CA GLU A 372 -13.63 -16.23 -2.75
C GLU A 372 -15.07 -16.79 -2.76
N SER A 373 -15.78 -16.68 -1.63
CA SER A 373 -17.17 -17.09 -1.50
C SER A 373 -18.17 -15.94 -1.69
N SER A 374 -17.85 -14.73 -1.22
CA SER A 374 -18.78 -13.60 -1.21
C SER A 374 -18.80 -12.83 -2.54
N ASP A 375 -17.66 -12.69 -3.21
CA ASP A 375 -17.54 -12.04 -4.51
C ASP A 375 -16.43 -12.71 -5.36
N PRO A 376 -16.74 -13.87 -5.98
CA PRO A 376 -15.77 -14.65 -6.76
C PRO A 376 -15.20 -13.91 -7.97
N GLU A 377 -15.96 -12.95 -8.53
CA GLU A 377 -15.53 -12.14 -9.66
C GLU A 377 -14.40 -11.19 -9.23
N ILE A 378 -14.59 -10.44 -8.14
CA ILE A 378 -13.54 -9.57 -7.57
C ILE A 378 -12.35 -10.41 -7.12
N TYR A 379 -12.59 -11.56 -6.50
CA TYR A 379 -11.51 -12.46 -6.09
C TYR A 379 -10.66 -12.93 -7.27
N GLY A 380 -11.27 -13.26 -8.40
CA GLY A 380 -10.56 -13.62 -9.64
C GLY A 380 -9.64 -12.51 -10.13
N GLU A 381 -10.12 -11.26 -10.12
CA GLU A 381 -9.32 -10.08 -10.46
C GLU A 381 -8.13 -9.91 -9.49
N PHE A 382 -8.34 -10.14 -8.20
CA PHE A 382 -7.28 -10.00 -7.21
C PHE A 382 -6.20 -11.08 -7.34
N ILE A 383 -6.58 -12.33 -7.57
CA ILE A 383 -5.63 -13.43 -7.75
C ILE A 383 -4.77 -13.26 -9.01
N THR A 384 -5.30 -12.60 -10.05
CA THR A 384 -4.52 -12.29 -11.26
C THR A 384 -3.66 -11.02 -11.14
N GLY A 385 -3.70 -10.35 -9.98
CA GLY A 385 -2.94 -9.12 -9.72
C GLY A 385 -3.61 -7.84 -10.20
N ASN A 386 -4.88 -7.87 -10.62
CA ASN A 386 -5.62 -6.69 -11.08
C ASN A 386 -6.15 -5.82 -9.92
N TRP A 387 -5.29 -5.58 -8.94
CA TRP A 387 -5.57 -4.77 -7.74
C TRP A 387 -4.45 -3.78 -7.42
N VAL A 388 -3.37 -3.80 -8.21
CA VAL A 388 -2.20 -2.93 -8.15
C VAL A 388 -2.02 -2.18 -9.46
N VAL A 389 -1.28 -1.08 -9.44
CA VAL A 389 -1.01 -0.27 -10.63
C VAL A 389 0.39 -0.57 -11.14
N ASN A 390 0.50 -1.08 -12.37
CA ASN A 390 1.79 -1.25 -13.04
C ASN A 390 1.80 -0.54 -14.40
N LYS A 391 2.69 0.45 -14.53
CA LYS A 391 2.89 1.20 -15.79
C LYS A 391 3.99 0.61 -16.67
N ASN A 392 4.76 -0.35 -16.18
CA ASN A 392 5.89 -0.94 -16.91
C ASN A 392 5.54 -2.32 -17.45
N LYS A 393 5.51 -2.45 -18.78
CA LYS A 393 5.22 -3.71 -19.48
C LYS A 393 6.42 -4.68 -19.52
N VAL A 394 7.64 -4.18 -19.32
CA VAL A 394 8.89 -4.94 -19.56
C VAL A 394 9.58 -5.32 -18.26
N VAL A 395 9.64 -4.40 -17.30
CA VAL A 395 10.36 -4.60 -16.04
C VAL A 395 9.41 -5.18 -14.99
N PRO A 396 9.64 -6.42 -14.52
CA PRO A 396 8.83 -7.02 -13.45
C PRO A 396 9.08 -6.31 -12.11
N PHE A 397 8.26 -6.61 -11.10
CA PHE A 397 8.43 -6.11 -9.72
C PHE A 397 8.36 -4.58 -9.58
N CYS A 398 7.55 -3.93 -10.43
CA CYS A 398 7.43 -2.47 -10.50
C CYS A 398 6.01 -1.96 -10.19
N ALA A 399 5.09 -2.86 -9.82
CA ALA A 399 3.74 -2.46 -9.45
C ALA A 399 3.75 -1.64 -8.14
N VAL A 400 2.77 -0.75 -7.99
CA VAL A 400 2.60 0.09 -6.79
C VAL A 400 1.14 0.07 -6.35
N GLY A 401 0.88 0.39 -5.09
CA GLY A 401 -0.48 0.56 -4.59
C GLY A 401 -1.21 1.72 -5.27
N GLY A 402 -2.55 1.67 -5.25
CA GLY A 402 -3.39 2.70 -5.86
C GLY A 402 -3.15 4.10 -5.28
N ASP A 403 -2.90 4.23 -3.98
CA ASP A 403 -2.59 5.51 -3.32
C ASP A 403 -1.21 6.07 -3.71
N THR A 404 -0.19 5.21 -3.82
CA THR A 404 1.11 5.59 -4.39
C THR A 404 0.96 6.07 -5.85
N ALA A 405 0.18 5.35 -6.66
CA ALA A 405 -0.08 5.73 -8.04
C ALA A 405 -0.87 7.05 -8.14
N LEU A 406 -1.80 7.30 -7.22
CA LEU A 406 -2.57 8.53 -7.13
C LEU A 406 -1.64 9.71 -6.82
N GLU A 407 -0.69 9.56 -5.90
CA GLU A 407 0.29 10.61 -5.61
C GLU A 407 1.16 10.93 -6.83
N HIS A 408 1.50 9.93 -7.65
CA HIS A 408 2.17 10.17 -8.93
C HIS A 408 1.32 10.97 -9.92
N LEU A 409 0.01 10.69 -10.00
CA LEU A 409 -0.93 11.45 -10.83
C LEU A 409 -1.10 12.87 -10.29
N ASN A 410 -1.33 13.04 -8.99
CA ASN A 410 -1.40 14.33 -8.33
C ASN A 410 -0.17 15.19 -8.63
N ARG A 411 1.02 14.60 -8.59
CA ARG A 411 2.26 15.30 -8.93
C ARG A 411 2.29 15.83 -10.37
N SER A 412 1.69 15.12 -11.33
CA SER A 412 1.58 15.62 -12.71
C SER A 412 0.60 16.80 -12.87
N MET A 413 -0.38 16.92 -11.99
CA MET A 413 -1.33 18.05 -11.95
C MET A 413 -0.80 19.23 -11.12
N LYS A 414 0.12 18.98 -10.18
CA LYS A 414 0.76 20.03 -9.37
C LYS A 414 1.71 20.88 -10.24
N VAL A 415 1.43 22.19 -10.32
CA VAL A 415 2.25 23.17 -11.04
C VAL A 415 3.37 23.75 -10.16
N SER A 416 4.50 24.11 -10.78
CA SER A 416 5.62 24.76 -10.07
C SER A 416 5.18 26.09 -9.47
N GLY A 417 5.29 26.24 -8.15
CA GLY A 417 4.83 27.41 -7.39
C GLY A 417 3.40 27.32 -6.84
N GLY A 418 2.71 26.19 -7.04
CA GLY A 418 1.34 26.00 -6.57
C GLY A 418 0.30 26.81 -7.36
N LEU A 419 -0.93 26.86 -6.85
CA LEU A 419 -2.02 27.62 -7.49
C LEU A 419 -1.88 29.12 -7.18
N VAL A 420 -1.14 29.85 -8.02
CA VAL A 420 -0.94 31.29 -7.85
C VAL A 420 -2.10 32.08 -8.45
N GLY A 421 -2.75 32.92 -7.65
CA GLY A 421 -3.74 33.91 -8.13
C GLY A 421 -5.14 33.38 -8.45
N ILE A 422 -5.36 32.05 -8.44
CA ILE A 422 -6.67 31.45 -8.74
C ILE A 422 -7.38 30.81 -7.54
N THR A 423 -6.70 30.62 -6.40
CA THR A 423 -7.29 29.94 -5.23
C THR A 423 -8.53 30.62 -4.68
N LEU A 424 -8.59 31.96 -4.74
CA LEU A 424 -9.72 32.78 -4.28
C LEU A 424 -10.79 33.01 -5.35
N ASN A 425 -10.55 32.60 -6.60
CA ASN A 425 -11.52 32.72 -7.69
C ASN A 425 -12.13 31.34 -7.96
N GLU A 426 -13.39 31.16 -7.54
CA GLU A 426 -14.08 29.89 -7.64
C GLU A 426 -14.20 29.39 -9.08
N SER A 427 -14.60 30.23 -10.03
CA SER A 427 -14.69 29.86 -11.45
C SER A 427 -13.34 29.46 -12.03
N ALA A 428 -12.27 30.21 -11.71
CA ALA A 428 -10.92 29.90 -12.21
C ALA A 428 -10.38 28.60 -11.59
N ARG A 429 -10.65 28.36 -10.29
CA ARG A 429 -10.29 27.12 -9.60
C ARG A 429 -11.03 25.93 -10.20
N ALA A 430 -12.34 26.04 -10.38
CA ALA A 430 -13.16 24.97 -10.90
C ALA A 430 -12.79 24.62 -12.35
N LYS A 431 -12.52 25.64 -13.19
CA LYS A 431 -11.97 25.45 -14.54
C LYS A 431 -10.63 24.73 -14.49
N PHE A 432 -9.70 25.13 -13.61
CA PHE A 432 -8.39 24.48 -13.50
C PHE A 432 -8.53 22.99 -13.21
N PHE A 433 -9.32 22.59 -12.21
CA PHE A 433 -9.49 21.17 -11.87
C PHE A 433 -10.25 20.38 -12.93
N LEU A 434 -11.17 21.03 -13.66
CA LEU A 434 -11.88 20.42 -14.77
C LEU A 434 -10.93 20.00 -15.91
N ILE A 435 -9.95 20.85 -16.25
CA ILE A 435 -9.05 20.61 -17.38
C ILE A 435 -7.69 20.02 -16.99
N ALA A 436 -7.32 20.04 -15.71
CA ALA A 436 -6.00 19.61 -15.24
C ALA A 436 -5.62 18.16 -15.63
N PRO A 437 -6.53 17.15 -15.54
CA PRO A 437 -6.24 15.81 -16.00
C PRO A 437 -5.86 15.76 -17.49
N GLU A 438 -6.62 16.47 -18.32
CA GLU A 438 -6.38 16.54 -19.76
C GLU A 438 -5.09 17.29 -20.12
N LEU A 439 -4.79 18.37 -19.40
CA LEU A 439 -3.52 19.07 -19.55
C LEU A 439 -2.32 18.18 -19.22
N ALA A 440 -2.44 17.35 -18.17
CA ALA A 440 -1.39 16.39 -17.81
C ALA A 440 -1.21 15.32 -18.90
N ARG A 441 -2.30 14.80 -19.47
CA ARG A 441 -2.30 13.83 -20.58
C ARG A 441 -1.66 14.41 -21.84
N LEU A 442 -2.11 15.57 -22.31
CA LEU A 442 -1.55 16.27 -23.48
C LEU A 442 -0.06 16.58 -23.30
N THR A 443 0.36 16.95 -22.09
CA THR A 443 1.77 17.17 -21.77
C THR A 443 2.59 15.88 -21.88
N ALA A 444 2.03 14.73 -21.46
CA ALA A 444 2.68 13.43 -21.59
C ALA A 444 2.82 13.02 -23.07
N GLU A 445 1.76 13.18 -23.87
CA GLU A 445 1.78 12.93 -25.32
C GLU A 445 2.79 13.84 -26.03
N ALA A 446 2.81 15.13 -25.70
CA ALA A 446 3.77 16.07 -26.29
C ALA A 446 5.22 15.66 -25.99
N LYS A 447 5.50 15.17 -24.77
CA LYS A 447 6.81 14.62 -24.42
C LYS A 447 7.13 13.35 -25.22
N ALA A 448 6.14 12.48 -25.42
CA ALA A 448 6.32 11.27 -26.23
C ALA A 448 6.63 11.62 -27.70
N MET A 449 5.84 12.51 -28.30
CA MET A 449 6.06 13.03 -29.66
C MET A 449 7.43 13.71 -29.82
N ALA A 450 7.92 14.37 -28.77
CA ALA A 450 9.24 15.01 -28.75
C ALA A 450 10.39 14.03 -28.48
N GLY A 451 10.13 12.72 -28.29
CA GLY A 451 11.15 11.73 -27.95
C GLY A 451 11.75 11.91 -26.55
N LEU A 452 11.05 12.62 -25.65
CA LEU A 452 11.50 12.90 -24.27
C LEU A 452 11.05 11.82 -23.28
N VAL A 453 10.34 10.79 -23.75
CA VAL A 453 9.99 9.61 -22.94
C VAL A 453 11.13 8.62 -23.05
N ALA A 454 11.91 8.49 -21.98
CA ALA A 454 12.97 7.51 -21.93
C ALA A 454 12.37 6.10 -21.81
N GLU A 455 12.58 5.26 -22.82
CA GLU A 455 12.38 3.82 -22.68
C GLU A 455 13.42 3.27 -21.70
N ARG A 456 12.94 2.74 -20.57
CA ARG A 456 13.81 2.10 -19.57
C ARG A 456 13.63 0.60 -19.67
N ALA A 457 14.58 -0.06 -20.32
CA ALA A 457 14.65 -1.52 -20.41
C ALA A 457 15.07 -2.18 -19.09
N HIS A 458 15.60 -1.41 -18.13
CA HIS A 458 16.15 -1.92 -16.88
C HIS A 458 15.62 -1.17 -15.66
N HIS A 459 15.58 -1.87 -14.53
CA HIS A 459 15.20 -1.31 -13.24
C HIS A 459 16.18 -0.21 -12.81
N GLN A 460 15.67 0.92 -12.30
CA GLN A 460 16.50 2.08 -11.95
C GLN A 460 17.57 1.74 -10.89
N GLU A 461 17.28 0.79 -10.00
CA GLU A 461 18.19 0.40 -8.92
C GLU A 461 19.32 -0.53 -9.37
N LEU A 462 19.30 -1.02 -10.62
CA LEU A 462 20.44 -1.74 -11.22
C LEU A 462 21.58 -0.80 -11.66
N ASN A 463 21.42 0.52 -11.51
CA ASN A 463 22.47 1.47 -11.84
C ASN A 463 23.70 1.24 -10.93
N SER A 464 24.88 1.07 -11.53
CA SER A 464 26.13 0.80 -10.82
C SER A 464 26.45 1.82 -9.73
N ALA A 465 26.09 3.10 -9.91
CA ALA A 465 26.27 4.13 -8.90
C ALA A 465 25.34 3.95 -7.69
N VAL A 466 24.11 3.45 -7.93
CA VAL A 466 23.17 3.11 -6.85
C VAL A 466 23.70 1.92 -6.07
N LEU A 467 24.11 0.85 -6.76
CA LEU A 467 24.68 -0.36 -6.16
C LEU A 467 25.91 -0.03 -5.31
N ALA A 468 26.90 0.66 -5.88
CA ALA A 468 28.12 1.05 -5.17
C ALA A 468 27.85 1.93 -3.95
N HIS A 469 26.87 2.84 -4.03
CA HIS A 469 26.46 3.64 -2.88
C HIS A 469 25.83 2.78 -1.78
N GLU A 470 24.99 1.80 -2.13
CA GLU A 470 24.37 0.92 -1.15
C GLU A 470 25.38 0.01 -0.47
N ASP A 471 26.26 -0.65 -1.23
CA ASP A 471 27.32 -1.50 -0.69
C ASP A 471 28.22 -0.72 0.27
N ASN A 472 28.65 0.49 -0.12
CA ASN A 472 29.43 1.36 0.75
C ASN A 472 28.66 1.74 2.03
N SER A 473 27.36 1.99 1.93
CA SER A 473 26.53 2.33 3.09
C SER A 473 26.37 1.14 4.04
N ILE A 474 26.19 -0.07 3.50
CA ILE A 474 26.11 -1.32 4.25
C ILE A 474 27.43 -1.56 4.98
N ASN A 475 28.57 -1.52 4.27
CA ASN A 475 29.88 -1.75 4.86
C ASN A 475 30.18 -0.77 6.00
N LYS A 476 29.97 0.53 5.77
CA LYS A 476 30.14 1.56 6.81
C LYS A 476 29.28 1.31 8.03
N LEU A 477 28.01 0.92 7.83
CA LEU A 477 27.10 0.65 8.94
C LEU A 477 27.50 -0.62 9.71
N THR A 478 27.86 -1.69 9.01
CA THR A 478 28.36 -2.94 9.58
C THR A 478 29.58 -2.70 10.45
N GLU A 479 30.58 -1.98 9.94
CA GLU A 479 31.80 -1.62 10.69
C GLU A 479 31.47 -0.74 11.91
N THR A 480 30.56 0.22 11.75
CA THR A 480 30.12 1.09 12.85
C THR A 480 29.48 0.29 13.98
N ILE A 481 28.52 -0.59 13.66
CA ILE A 481 27.84 -1.44 14.65
C ILE A 481 28.86 -2.36 15.33
N LYS A 482 29.74 -2.99 14.54
CA LYS A 482 30.80 -3.89 15.05
C LYS A 482 31.76 -3.16 15.99
N THR A 483 32.14 -1.93 15.67
CA THR A 483 33.03 -1.08 16.48
C THR A 483 32.41 -0.70 17.82
N PHE A 484 31.12 -0.35 17.83
CA PHE A 484 30.43 0.04 19.05
C PHE A 484 30.01 -1.18 19.88
N THR A 485 29.03 -1.95 19.42
CA THR A 485 28.69 -3.27 19.99
C THR A 485 27.93 -4.07 18.97
N ASN A 486 28.47 -5.25 18.67
CA ASN A 486 27.80 -6.26 17.89
C ASN A 486 26.71 -6.94 18.76
N PRO A 487 25.41 -6.83 18.40
CA PRO A 487 24.31 -7.50 19.09
C PRO A 487 24.43 -9.03 19.15
N PHE A 488 25.19 -9.61 18.22
CA PHE A 488 25.29 -11.05 18.00
C PHE A 488 26.62 -11.65 18.50
N SER A 489 27.43 -10.88 19.24
CA SER A 489 28.69 -11.39 19.79
C SER A 489 28.46 -12.36 20.95
N SER A 490 29.20 -13.47 20.97
CA SER A 490 29.17 -14.49 22.03
C SER A 490 29.52 -13.93 23.41
N ASP A 491 30.33 -12.87 23.47
CA ASP A 491 30.77 -12.25 24.71
C ASP A 491 29.63 -11.57 25.48
N GLN A 492 28.49 -11.34 24.81
CA GLN A 492 27.30 -10.72 25.39
C GLN A 492 26.31 -11.73 26.00
N ASN A 493 26.55 -13.05 25.84
CA ASN A 493 25.60 -14.08 26.30
C ASN A 493 25.46 -14.17 27.83
N THR A 494 26.34 -13.52 28.59
CA THR A 494 26.25 -13.39 30.06
C THR A 494 25.61 -12.09 30.51
N ASN A 495 25.41 -11.12 29.59
CA ASN A 495 24.87 -9.82 29.91
C ASN A 495 23.34 -9.85 29.86
N THR A 496 22.71 -9.61 31.01
CA THR A 496 21.26 -9.57 31.13
C THR A 496 20.68 -8.20 30.81
N ASP A 497 21.51 -7.18 30.56
CA ASP A 497 21.06 -5.80 30.33
C ASP A 497 20.77 -5.52 28.87
N LEU A 498 19.77 -4.66 28.64
CA LEU A 498 19.51 -4.07 27.34
C LEU A 498 20.01 -2.62 27.38
N TYR A 499 20.85 -2.23 26.43
CA TYR A 499 21.47 -0.91 26.41
C TYR A 499 21.62 -0.38 25.00
N ASN A 500 21.81 0.93 24.90
CA ASN A 500 22.04 1.62 23.63
C ASN A 500 23.39 1.20 23.01
N LEU A 501 23.40 0.84 21.73
CA LEU A 501 24.58 0.32 21.04
C LEU A 501 25.80 1.25 21.13
N VAL A 502 25.57 2.55 21.04
CA VAL A 502 26.65 3.55 20.97
C VAL A 502 27.02 4.07 22.35
N THR A 503 26.04 4.51 23.14
CA THR A 503 26.29 5.18 24.43
C THR A 503 26.46 4.23 25.61
N LYS A 504 26.09 2.95 25.44
CA LYS A 504 26.06 1.93 26.50
C LYS A 504 25.12 2.26 27.67
N VAL A 505 24.28 3.28 27.52
CA VAL A 505 23.27 3.62 28.53
C VAL A 505 22.27 2.47 28.62
N VAL A 506 22.15 1.90 29.82
CA VAL A 506 21.22 0.81 30.11
C VAL A 506 19.78 1.31 30.07
N MET A 507 18.94 0.59 29.33
CA MET A 507 17.51 0.85 29.27
C MET A 507 16.86 0.43 30.58
N ASN A 508 15.88 1.21 31.04
CA ASN A 508 15.15 0.85 32.24
C ASN A 508 14.40 -0.50 32.06
N GLU A 509 14.18 -1.19 33.18
CA GLU A 509 13.55 -2.52 33.20
C GLU A 509 12.14 -2.55 32.59
N LYS A 510 11.40 -1.45 32.68
CA LYS A 510 10.06 -1.34 32.07
C LYS A 510 10.18 -1.39 30.53
N THR A 511 11.05 -0.58 29.94
CA THR A 511 11.30 -0.52 28.49
C THR A 511 11.85 -1.84 27.97
N LYS A 512 12.81 -2.45 28.68
CA LYS A 512 13.38 -3.76 28.35
C LYS A 512 12.33 -4.86 28.33
N LYS A 513 11.52 -4.99 29.39
CA LYS A 513 10.42 -5.98 29.45
C LYS A 513 9.40 -5.75 28.34
N ILE A 514 9.10 -4.49 28.04
CA ILE A 514 8.23 -4.14 26.93
C ILE A 514 8.85 -4.70 25.63
N LEU A 515 10.05 -4.26 25.23
CA LEU A 515 10.69 -4.68 23.97
C LEU A 515 10.79 -6.20 23.79
N LEU A 516 11.14 -6.94 24.86
CA LEU A 516 11.27 -8.40 24.81
C LEU A 516 9.94 -9.17 24.74
N ILE A 517 8.87 -8.63 25.34
CA ILE A 517 7.56 -9.32 25.42
C ILE A 517 6.60 -8.82 24.33
N ARG A 518 6.88 -7.64 23.74
CA ARG A 518 6.02 -6.90 22.82
C ARG A 518 5.38 -7.79 21.75
N VAL A 519 6.16 -8.67 21.14
CA VAL A 519 5.71 -9.52 20.02
C VAL A 519 4.79 -10.64 20.49
N LYS A 520 5.18 -11.37 21.55
CA LYS A 520 4.37 -12.43 22.16
C LYS A 520 3.03 -11.90 22.69
N LYS A 521 3.02 -10.67 23.23
CA LYS A 521 1.79 -9.96 23.63
C LYS A 521 0.94 -9.56 22.44
N GLY A 522 1.55 -9.07 21.36
CA GLY A 522 0.88 -8.75 20.11
C GLY A 522 0.19 -9.97 19.49
N GLU A 523 0.87 -11.11 19.44
CA GLU A 523 0.33 -12.39 18.95
C GLU A 523 -0.83 -12.91 19.82
N SER A 524 -0.67 -12.86 21.14
CA SER A 524 -1.74 -13.30 22.06
C SER A 524 -2.98 -12.41 21.96
N TYR A 525 -2.80 -11.11 21.68
CA TYR A 525 -3.88 -10.13 21.61
C TYR A 525 -4.50 -10.01 20.22
N SER A 526 -3.77 -10.24 19.12
CA SER A 526 -4.38 -10.40 17.80
C SER A 526 -5.37 -11.57 17.84
N VAL A 527 -4.93 -12.72 18.37
CA VAL A 527 -5.80 -13.87 18.65
C VAL A 527 -6.98 -13.51 19.55
N LEU A 528 -6.79 -12.64 20.55
CA LEU A 528 -7.87 -12.17 21.42
C LEU A 528 -8.85 -11.22 20.71
N LEU A 529 -8.40 -10.30 19.86
CA LEU A 529 -9.25 -9.39 19.09
C LEU A 529 -10.10 -10.15 18.08
N TYR A 530 -9.53 -11.16 17.42
CA TYR A 530 -10.30 -12.11 16.60
C TYR A 530 -11.32 -12.88 17.45
N LYS A 531 -10.94 -13.30 18.68
CA LYS A 531 -11.87 -13.93 19.64
C LYS A 531 -12.92 -13.01 20.23
N ILE A 532 -12.68 -11.70 20.31
CA ILE A 532 -13.65 -10.70 20.79
C ILE A 532 -14.62 -10.34 19.67
N GLY A 533 -14.15 -10.27 18.43
CA GLY A 533 -15.00 -10.24 17.23
C GLY A 533 -15.97 -11.42 17.18
N SER A 534 -15.53 -12.62 17.59
CA SER A 534 -16.40 -13.80 17.73
C SER A 534 -17.11 -13.97 19.08
N ARG A 535 -16.81 -13.15 20.10
CA ARG A 535 -17.48 -13.20 21.43
C ARG A 535 -18.55 -12.12 21.63
N GLN A 536 -18.70 -11.17 20.71
CA GLN A 536 -19.85 -10.27 20.73
C GLN A 536 -21.20 -11.03 20.58
N GLU A 537 -21.15 -12.32 20.24
CA GLU A 537 -22.29 -13.26 20.25
C GLU A 537 -22.61 -13.90 21.61
N ARG A 538 -21.82 -13.69 22.70
CA ARG A 538 -22.05 -14.39 23.98
C ARG A 538 -22.41 -13.51 25.19
N SER A 539 -22.87 -12.26 25.01
CA SER A 539 -23.33 -11.43 26.14
C SER A 539 -24.80 -10.99 26.14
N THR A 540 -25.63 -11.50 25.23
CA THR A 540 -27.10 -11.30 25.30
C THR A 540 -27.89 -12.52 25.75
N SER A 541 -27.24 -13.63 26.11
CA SER A 541 -27.89 -14.80 26.71
C SER A 541 -27.59 -14.92 28.21
N GLY A 542 -28.02 -13.91 28.96
CA GLY A 542 -27.85 -13.91 30.42
C GLY A 542 -28.55 -12.75 31.10
N LEU A 543 -29.85 -12.59 30.87
CA LEU A 543 -30.84 -11.95 31.75
C LEU A 543 -32.23 -12.20 31.14
N LEU A 544 -32.75 -13.41 31.41
CA LEU A 544 -34.14 -13.58 31.83
C LEU A 544 -34.17 -13.38 33.34
#